data_AF-A0A949AZR0-F1
#
_entry.id   AF-A0A949AZR0-F1
#
_cell.length_a   1.000
_cell.length_b   1.000
_cell.length_c   1.000
_cell.angle_alpha   90.00
_cell.angle_beta   90.00
_cell.angle_gamma   90.00
#
_symmetry.space_group_name_H-M   'P 1'
#
loop_
_entity.id
_entity.type
_entity.pdbx_description
1 polymer ?
#
loop_
_entity_poly.entity_id
_entity_poly.type
_entity_poly.pdbx_seq_one_letter_code
_entity_poly.pdbx_strand_id
1 'polypeptide(L)'
;LEEVMIRAAKDWGVVAERNPMNRGVWIANKKLGSIGITVRRGVSFHGIAFNVNVSLDPFEWINPCGLKGISMTSMEHELSHQLSMHEMREAVKRHMETVFGVGLDVIEISELKELAAQMNLDLSFKK
;
A
#
# COMPACT_ATOMS: atom_id res chain seq x y z
N LEU A 1 3.46 6.71 -2.81
CA LEU A 1 2.78 5.58 -2.12
C LEU A 1 1.35 5.94 -1.69
N GLU A 2 1.12 6.90 -0.79
CA GLU A 2 -0.25 7.32 -0.42
C GLU A 2 -1.10 7.74 -1.63
N GLU A 3 -0.54 8.55 -2.54
CA GLU A 3 -1.20 8.94 -3.80
C GLU A 3 -1.66 7.73 -4.63
N VAL A 4 -0.88 6.66 -4.64
CA VAL A 4 -1.21 5.46 -5.41
C VAL A 4 -2.43 4.78 -4.84
N MET A 5 -2.52 4.63 -3.51
CA MET A 5 -3.71 4.08 -2.86
C MET A 5 -4.93 4.98 -3.06
N ILE A 6 -4.77 6.32 -2.98
CA ILE A 6 -5.86 7.28 -3.22
C ILE A 6 -6.43 7.13 -4.64
N ARG A 7 -5.55 7.12 -5.65
CA ARG A 7 -5.97 6.97 -7.04
C ARG A 7 -6.57 5.61 -7.32
N ALA A 8 -5.99 4.54 -6.77
CA ALA A 8 -6.55 3.20 -6.88
C ALA A 8 -7.95 3.11 -6.27
N ALA A 9 -8.17 3.64 -5.05
CA ALA A 9 -9.51 3.67 -4.46
C ALA A 9 -10.52 4.45 -5.32
N LYS A 10 -10.07 5.56 -5.92
CA LYS A 10 -10.89 6.42 -6.78
C LYS A 10 -11.39 5.72 -8.05
N ASP A 11 -10.68 4.70 -8.57
CA ASP A 11 -11.13 3.92 -9.72
C ASP A 11 -12.49 3.23 -9.46
N TRP A 12 -12.83 2.95 -8.20
CA TRP A 12 -14.13 2.41 -7.76
C TRP A 12 -15.05 3.48 -7.14
N GLY A 13 -14.73 4.77 -7.30
CA GLY A 13 -15.52 5.87 -6.73
C GLY A 13 -15.32 6.10 -5.24
N VAL A 14 -14.40 5.38 -4.58
CA VAL A 14 -14.07 5.60 -3.17
C VAL A 14 -13.11 6.78 -3.05
N VAL A 15 -13.59 7.88 -2.46
CA VAL A 15 -12.80 9.11 -2.26
C VAL A 15 -12.04 9.00 -0.94
N ALA A 16 -10.75 8.67 -1.04
CA ALA A 16 -9.82 8.66 0.08
C ALA A 16 -8.86 9.86 0.03
N GLU A 17 -8.34 10.27 1.18
CA GLU A 17 -7.46 11.42 1.33
C GLU A 17 -6.27 11.13 2.26
N ARG A 18 -5.33 12.07 2.29
CA ARG A 18 -4.25 12.09 3.28
C ARG A 18 -4.77 12.74 4.55
N ASN A 19 -4.27 12.31 5.70
CA ASN A 19 -4.53 12.99 6.96
C ASN A 19 -3.30 13.83 7.36
N PRO A 20 -3.45 15.12 7.73
CA PRO A 20 -2.32 15.97 8.11
C PRO A 20 -1.52 15.47 9.32
N MET A 21 -2.20 14.76 10.24
CA MET A 21 -1.61 14.28 11.48
C MET A 21 -1.15 12.82 11.39
N ASN A 22 -1.74 12.02 10.50
CA ASN A 22 -1.56 10.56 10.49
C ASN A 22 -1.21 10.01 9.10
N ARG A 23 -0.13 9.23 9.04
CA ARG A 23 0.34 8.57 7.80
C ARG A 23 -0.64 7.52 7.31
N GLY A 24 -0.78 7.42 5.99
CA GLY A 24 -1.69 6.49 5.33
C GLY A 24 -2.78 7.20 4.56
N VAL A 25 -3.80 6.44 4.18
CA VAL A 25 -4.96 6.93 3.42
C VAL A 25 -6.24 6.70 4.20
N TRP A 26 -7.14 7.67 4.11
CA TRP A 26 -8.24 7.85 5.06
C TRP A 26 -9.53 8.20 4.34
N ILE A 27 -10.66 7.84 4.95
CA ILE A 27 -11.98 8.33 4.59
C ILE A 27 -12.56 8.95 5.86
N ALA A 28 -12.54 10.28 5.93
CA ALA A 28 -12.75 11.01 7.19
C ALA A 28 -11.84 10.47 8.31
N ASN A 29 -12.41 9.91 9.38
CA ASN A 29 -11.67 9.34 10.52
C ASN A 29 -11.39 7.83 10.42
N LYS A 30 -11.69 7.22 9.27
CA LYS A 30 -11.49 5.79 9.01
C LYS A 30 -10.21 5.56 8.20
N LYS A 31 -9.28 4.75 8.70
CA LYS A 31 -8.05 4.43 7.98
C LYS A 31 -8.28 3.30 6.98
N LEU A 32 -8.10 3.59 5.70
CA LEU A 32 -8.25 2.66 4.59
C LEU A 32 -6.93 1.94 4.24
N GLY A 33 -5.80 2.59 4.47
CA GLY A 33 -4.50 2.01 4.14
C GLY A 33 -3.38 2.58 5.00
N SER A 34 -2.44 1.72 5.36
CA SER A 34 -1.26 2.05 6.13
C SER A 34 -0.02 2.13 5.25
N ILE A 35 0.92 2.99 5.64
CA ILE A 35 2.23 3.13 5.00
C ILE A 35 3.29 3.07 6.08
N GLY A 36 4.34 2.31 5.81
CA GLY A 36 5.54 2.23 6.63
C GLY A 36 6.68 1.82 5.72
N ILE A 37 7.72 2.65 5.64
CA ILE A 37 8.91 2.36 4.82
C ILE A 37 10.16 2.56 5.65
N THR A 38 11.19 1.81 5.29
CA THR A 38 12.55 1.98 5.79
C THR A 38 13.49 2.07 4.59
N VAL A 39 14.43 3.01 4.58
CA VAL A 39 15.43 3.11 3.51
C VAL A 39 16.80 2.74 4.06
N ARG A 40 17.45 1.74 3.47
CA ARG A 40 18.81 1.32 3.83
C ARG A 40 19.63 1.18 2.55
N ARG A 41 20.81 1.81 2.53
CA ARG A 41 21.72 1.81 1.35
C ARG A 41 21.02 2.24 0.05
N GLY A 42 20.13 3.23 0.13
CA GLY A 42 19.39 3.75 -1.03
C GLY A 42 18.22 2.88 -1.51
N VAL A 43 17.92 1.76 -0.84
CA VAL A 43 16.82 0.86 -1.19
C VAL A 43 15.72 0.92 -0.11
N SER A 44 14.46 1.06 -0.52
CA SER A 44 13.32 1.06 0.39
C SER A 44 12.80 -0.36 0.68
N PHE A 45 12.36 -0.59 1.91
CA PHE A 45 11.76 -1.82 2.42
C PHE A 45 10.39 -1.54 3.05
N HIS A 46 9.64 -2.61 3.32
CA HIS A 46 8.24 -2.59 3.72
C HIS A 46 7.35 -2.03 2.59
N GLY A 47 6.55 -0.99 2.83
CA GLY A 47 5.71 -0.40 1.80
C GLY A 47 4.36 0.04 2.33
N ILE A 48 3.30 -0.51 1.73
CA ILE A 48 1.90 -0.19 2.04
C ILE A 48 1.13 -1.45 2.42
N ALA A 49 0.09 -1.26 3.23
CA ALA A 49 -0.96 -2.24 3.47
C ALA A 49 -2.30 -1.56 3.14
N PHE A 50 -2.91 -1.96 2.03
CA PHE A 50 -4.18 -1.40 1.57
C PHE A 50 -5.30 -2.39 1.92
N ASN A 51 -6.27 -1.96 2.73
CA ASN A 51 -7.36 -2.81 3.18
C ASN A 51 -8.39 -2.98 2.06
N VAL A 52 -8.41 -4.15 1.41
CA VAL A 52 -9.33 -4.43 0.29
C VAL A 52 -10.52 -5.26 0.78
N ASN A 53 -10.34 -6.56 0.98
CA ASN A 53 -11.36 -7.50 1.47
C ASN A 53 -10.94 -8.14 2.81
N VAL A 54 -10.35 -7.34 3.70
CA VAL A 54 -9.80 -7.84 4.98
C VAL A 54 -10.85 -7.74 6.08
N SER A 55 -10.90 -8.74 6.98
CA SER A 55 -11.62 -8.57 8.26
C SER A 55 -10.97 -7.45 9.05
N LEU A 56 -11.81 -6.61 9.66
CA LEU A 56 -11.39 -5.49 10.47
C LEU A 56 -11.29 -5.84 11.97
N ASP A 57 -11.85 -6.97 12.39
CA ASP A 57 -11.87 -7.42 13.79
C ASP A 57 -10.48 -7.46 14.45
N PRO A 58 -9.40 -7.91 13.77
CA PRO A 58 -8.08 -7.94 14.39
C PRO A 58 -7.55 -6.56 14.80
N PHE A 59 -8.06 -5.48 14.21
CA PHE A 59 -7.67 -4.12 14.59
C PHE A 59 -8.26 -3.69 15.94
N GLU A 60 -9.34 -4.34 16.40
CA GLU A 60 -9.91 -4.10 17.72
C GLU A 60 -9.10 -4.73 18.86
N TRP A 61 -8.27 -5.73 18.54
CA TRP A 61 -7.46 -6.45 19.53
C TRP A 61 -6.14 -5.75 19.82
N ILE A 62 -5.77 -4.80 18.98
CA ILE A 62 -4.57 -3.97 19.15
C ILE A 62 -4.99 -2.55 19.50
N ASN A 63 -4.05 -1.75 20.01
CA ASN A 63 -4.21 -0.31 20.04
C ASN A 63 -3.44 0.25 18.83
N PRO A 64 -4.06 0.32 17.65
CA PRO A 64 -3.37 0.84 16.48
C PRO A 64 -3.15 2.33 16.71
N CYS A 65 -1.90 2.69 16.97
CA CYS A 65 -1.39 4.07 17.06
C CYS A 65 -1.67 4.87 18.34
N GLY A 66 -2.35 4.35 19.38
CA GLY A 66 -2.65 5.15 20.58
C GLY A 66 -3.64 6.30 20.32
N LEU A 67 -4.28 6.31 19.15
CA LEU A 67 -5.13 7.38 18.65
C LEU A 67 -6.57 7.08 19.03
N LYS A 68 -7.12 7.82 20.00
CA LYS A 68 -8.55 7.73 20.36
C LYS A 68 -9.40 8.22 19.20
N GLY A 69 -10.44 7.46 18.84
CA GLY A 69 -11.44 7.87 17.84
C GLY A 69 -11.09 7.54 16.38
N ILE A 70 -10.07 6.72 16.14
CA ILE A 70 -9.75 6.21 14.80
C ILE A 70 -10.32 4.80 14.66
N SER A 71 -11.01 4.57 13.55
CA SER A 71 -11.47 3.25 13.13
C SER A 71 -10.74 2.84 11.85
N MET A 72 -10.70 1.54 11.58
CA MET A 72 -10.19 1.01 10.32
C MET A 72 -11.36 0.82 9.34
N THR A 73 -11.08 0.86 8.04
CA THR A 73 -12.03 0.48 7.00
C THR A 73 -11.33 -0.29 5.89
N SER A 74 -12.11 -0.84 4.95
CA SER A 74 -11.66 -1.56 3.77
C SER A 74 -12.48 -1.17 2.54
N MET A 75 -11.97 -1.43 1.34
CA MET A 75 -12.73 -1.22 0.10
C MET A 75 -14.04 -2.02 0.09
N GLU A 76 -14.02 -3.26 0.56
CA GLU A 76 -15.20 -4.11 0.71
C GLU A 76 -16.25 -3.46 1.60
N HIS A 77 -15.83 -2.89 2.74
CA HIS A 77 -16.73 -2.23 3.67
C HIS A 77 -17.37 -0.98 3.06
N GLU A 78 -16.60 -0.15 2.35
CA GLU A 78 -17.12 1.09 1.75
C GLU A 78 -17.97 0.85 0.49
N LEU A 79 -17.76 -0.25 -0.23
CA LEU A 79 -18.52 -0.63 -1.43
C LEU A 79 -19.66 -1.63 -1.16
N SER A 80 -19.70 -2.23 0.03
CA SER A 80 -20.66 -3.28 0.43
C SER A 80 -20.57 -4.57 -0.41
N HIS A 81 -19.44 -4.82 -1.08
CA HIS A 81 -19.17 -6.08 -1.77
C HIS A 81 -17.66 -6.30 -1.92
N GLN A 82 -17.25 -7.56 -2.12
CA GLN A 82 -15.85 -7.90 -2.35
C GLN A 82 -15.37 -7.43 -3.72
N LEU A 83 -14.09 -7.05 -3.77
CA LEU A 83 -13.38 -6.70 -5.00
C LEU A 83 -12.49 -7.85 -5.49
N SER A 84 -12.25 -7.89 -6.79
CA SER A 84 -11.20 -8.76 -7.35
C SER A 84 -9.83 -8.27 -6.91
N MET A 85 -9.08 -9.13 -6.21
CA MET A 85 -7.68 -8.83 -5.86
C MET A 85 -6.77 -8.76 -7.09
N HIS A 86 -7.18 -9.32 -8.23
CA HIS A 86 -6.44 -9.15 -9.48
C HIS A 86 -6.59 -7.71 -10.01
N GLU A 87 -7.84 -7.24 -10.15
CA GLU A 87 -8.12 -5.89 -10.64
C GLU A 87 -7.53 -4.80 -9.72
N MET A 88 -7.58 -5.02 -8.40
CA MET A 88 -6.96 -4.11 -7.44
C MET A 88 -5.43 -4.04 -7.60
N ARG A 89 -4.75 -5.18 -7.83
CA ARG A 89 -3.29 -5.19 -8.07
C ARG A 89 -2.94 -4.47 -9.37
N GLU A 90 -3.70 -4.69 -10.44
CA GLU A 90 -3.52 -3.99 -11.72
C GLU A 90 -3.73 -2.47 -11.57
N ALA A 91 -4.73 -2.05 -10.81
CA ALA A 91 -4.95 -0.63 -10.52
C ALA A 91 -3.79 -0.02 -9.73
N VAL A 92 -3.30 -0.70 -8.69
CA VAL A 92 -2.13 -0.26 -7.92
C VAL A 92 -0.87 -0.19 -8.79
N LYS A 93 -0.62 -1.18 -9.66
CA LYS A 93 0.50 -1.18 -10.61
C LYS A 93 0.45 0.03 -11.53
N ARG A 94 -0.68 0.24 -12.23
CA ARG A 94 -0.89 1.36 -13.14
C ARG A 94 -0.71 2.72 -12.47
N HIS A 95 -1.22 2.86 -11.24
CA HIS A 95 -1.06 4.11 -10.47
C HIS A 95 0.36 4.26 -9.91
N MET A 96 1.08 3.18 -9.58
CA MET A 96 2.52 3.23 -9.30
C MET A 96 3.29 3.79 -10.49
N GLU A 97 3.12 3.20 -11.66
CA GLU A 97 3.79 3.60 -12.90
C GLU A 97 3.55 5.09 -13.19
N THR A 98 2.29 5.53 -13.07
CA THR A 98 1.90 6.92 -13.29
C THR A 98 2.50 7.89 -12.26
N VAL A 99 2.44 7.54 -10.97
CA VAL A 99 2.89 8.45 -9.88
C VAL A 99 4.40 8.57 -9.84
N PHE A 100 5.12 7.49 -10.15
CA PHE A 100 6.59 7.48 -10.12
C PHE A 100 7.23 7.75 -11.49
N GLY A 101 6.46 7.75 -12.58
CA GLY A 101 6.99 7.96 -13.93
C GLY A 101 7.89 6.81 -14.39
N VAL A 102 7.55 5.57 -14.02
CA VAL A 102 8.33 4.36 -14.32
C VAL A 102 7.44 3.30 -14.95
N GLY A 103 8.02 2.35 -15.68
CA GLY A 103 7.35 1.09 -16.03
C GLY A 103 7.62 0.04 -14.96
N LEU A 104 6.64 -0.80 -14.63
CA LEU A 104 6.82 -1.95 -13.77
C LEU A 104 6.73 -3.24 -14.58
N ASP A 105 7.87 -3.92 -14.67
CA ASP A 105 7.98 -5.23 -15.32
C ASP A 105 7.83 -6.35 -14.29
N VAL A 106 7.12 -7.41 -14.70
CA VAL A 106 7.05 -8.65 -13.91
C VAL A 106 8.29 -9.46 -14.23
N ILE A 107 9.11 -9.69 -13.21
CA ILE A 107 10.35 -10.46 -13.32
C ILE A 107 10.38 -11.57 -12.29
N GLU A 108 11.10 -12.65 -12.61
CA GLU A 108 11.37 -13.72 -11.67
C GLU A 108 12.44 -13.33 -10.63
N ILE A 109 12.43 -13.96 -9.47
CA ILE A 109 13.42 -13.68 -8.42
C ILE A 109 14.86 -13.96 -8.90
N SER A 110 15.05 -14.94 -9.79
CA SER A 110 16.34 -15.22 -10.41
C SER A 110 16.85 -14.02 -11.24
N GLU A 111 15.98 -13.44 -12.06
CA GLU A 111 16.30 -12.30 -12.92
C GLU A 111 16.61 -11.05 -12.10
N LEU A 112 15.87 -10.83 -11.01
CA LEU A 112 16.15 -9.73 -10.07
C LEU A 112 17.56 -9.83 -9.47
N LYS A 113 18.03 -11.03 -9.12
CA LYS A 113 19.38 -11.24 -8.57
C LYS A 113 20.45 -10.91 -9.60
N GLU A 114 20.24 -11.27 -10.86
CA GLU A 114 21.15 -10.95 -11.96
C GLU A 114 21.25 -9.44 -12.19
N LEU A 115 20.11 -8.75 -12.25
CA LEU A 115 20.06 -7.29 -12.38
C LEU A 115 20.75 -6.58 -11.21
N ALA A 116 20.48 -7.01 -9.98
CA ALA A 116 21.11 -6.40 -8.81
C ALA A 116 22.64 -6.60 -8.80
N ALA A 117 23.13 -7.78 -9.21
CA ALA A 117 24.56 -8.03 -9.36
C ALA A 117 25.20 -7.08 -10.38
N GLN A 118 24.55 -6.85 -11.53
CA GLN A 118 25.01 -5.89 -12.55
C GLN A 118 25.04 -4.45 -12.03
N MET A 119 24.11 -4.09 -11.15
CA MET A 119 24.01 -2.76 -10.54
C MET A 119 24.89 -2.58 -9.28
N ASN A 120 25.70 -3.57 -8.91
CA ASN A 120 26.43 -3.60 -7.63
C ASN A 120 25.53 -3.38 -6.40
N LEU A 121 24.28 -3.84 -6.47
CA LEU A 121 23.32 -3.78 -5.37
C LEU A 121 23.43 -5.04 -4.49
N ASP A 122 23.78 -4.86 -3.22
CA ASP A 122 23.79 -5.94 -2.24
C ASP A 122 22.35 -6.24 -1.76
N LEU A 123 21.74 -7.27 -2.35
CA LEU A 123 20.44 -7.82 -1.92
C LEU A 123 20.53 -8.76 -0.70
N SER A 124 21.72 -8.95 -0.10
CA SER A 124 21.83 -9.74 1.13
C SER A 124 21.18 -8.96 2.29
N PHE A 125 19.91 -9.25 2.54
CA PHE A 125 19.17 -8.71 3.67
C PHE A 125 19.72 -9.33 4.96
N LYS A 126 20.82 -8.77 5.48
CA LYS A 126 21.25 -9.06 6.86
C LYS A 126 20.20 -8.48 7.80
N LYS A 127 19.40 -9.37 8.40
CA LYS A 127 18.57 -9.08 9.57
C LYS A 127 19.40 -8.42 10.66
#